data_AF-A0A6I7R564-F1
#
_entry.id   AF-A0A6I7R564-F1
#
_cell.length_a   1.000
_cell.length_b   1.000
_cell.length_c   1.000
_cell.angle_alpha   90.00
_cell.angle_beta   90.00
_cell.angle_gamma   90.00
#
_symmetry.space_group_name_H-M   'P 1'
#
loop_
_entity.id
_entity.type
_entity.pdbx_description
1 polymer ?
#
loop_
_entity_poly.entity_id
_entity_poly.type
_entity_poly.pdbx_seq_one_letter_code
_entity_poly.pdbx_strand_id
1 'polypeptide(L)' 'MLTIDILFAQRPEGIPYDTGPVEFLSSPFNIIVFIVLPILLILFYIWWIRKKKQEAKEEEEERKKNE' A
#
# COMPACT_ATOMS: atom_id res chain seq x y z
N MET A 1 9.67 -20.12 46.36
CA MET A 1 9.55 -20.40 44.92
C MET A 1 8.26 -19.74 44.45
N LEU A 2 8.33 -18.50 43.97
CA LEU A 2 7.19 -17.62 43.67
C LEU A 2 7.49 -16.81 42.39
N THR A 3 7.99 -17.48 41.35
CA THR A 3 8.49 -16.79 40.15
C THR A 3 7.72 -17.13 38.87
N ILE A 4 6.91 -18.19 38.86
CA ILE A 4 6.17 -18.62 37.67
C ILE A 4 4.75 -18.00 37.66
N ASP A 5 4.10 -17.89 38.82
CA ASP A 5 2.71 -17.43 38.91
C ASP A 5 2.53 -15.94 38.56
N ILE A 6 3.55 -15.11 38.80
CA ILE A 6 3.53 -13.67 38.50
C ILE A 6 3.57 -13.41 36.98
N LEU A 7 4.15 -14.32 36.18
CA LEU A 7 4.22 -14.18 34.72
C LEU A 7 2.86 -14.32 34.04
N PHE A 8 1.97 -15.16 34.58
CA PHE A 8 0.59 -15.30 34.05
C PHE A 8 -0.32 -14.15 34.48
N ALA A 9 -0.03 -13.50 35.61
CA ALA A 9 -0.83 -12.40 36.16
C ALA A 9 -0.59 -11.03 35.49
N GLN A 10 0.40 -10.89 34.62
CA GLN A 10 0.65 -9.63 33.87
C GLN A 10 -0.20 -9.48 32.60
N ARG A 11 -1.00 -10.47 32.24
CA ARG A 11 -1.77 -10.45 30.99
C ARG A 11 -3.16 -9.84 31.23
N PRO A 12 -3.53 -8.76 30.54
CA PRO A 12 -4.88 -8.22 30.61
C PRO A 12 -5.87 -9.22 30.01
N GLU A 13 -6.87 -9.62 30.78
CA GLU A 13 -7.98 -10.44 30.31
C GLU A 13 -8.94 -9.60 29.44
N GLY A 14 -9.43 -10.18 28.34
CA GLY A 14 -10.46 -9.55 27.48
C GLY A 14 -9.93 -8.76 26.28
N ILE A 15 -8.61 -8.67 26.07
CA ILE A 15 -8.05 -8.09 24.85
C ILE A 15 -7.78 -9.21 23.84
N PRO A 16 -8.27 -9.12 22.59
CA PRO A 16 -7.91 -10.08 21.57
C PRO A 16 -6.39 -10.13 21.42
N TYR A 17 -5.86 -11.34 21.47
CA TYR A 17 -4.43 -11.60 21.35
C TYR A 17 -3.93 -11.17 19.98
N ASP A 18 -2.64 -10.82 19.90
CA ASP A 18 -1.94 -10.73 18.63
C ASP A 18 -2.07 -12.09 17.92
N THR A 19 -2.77 -12.14 16.79
CA THR A 19 -3.07 -13.39 16.04
C THR A 19 -1.86 -13.95 15.30
N GLY A 20 -0.66 -13.49 15.64
CA GLY A 20 0.57 -13.82 14.93
C GLY A 20 0.74 -12.95 13.69
N PRO A 21 1.83 -13.20 12.93
CA PRO A 21 2.15 -12.39 11.76
C PRO A 21 1.01 -12.40 10.75
N VAL A 22 0.75 -11.24 10.14
CA VAL A 22 -0.23 -11.10 9.06
C VAL A 22 0.17 -12.02 7.92
N GLU A 23 -0.66 -13.01 7.63
CA GLU A 23 -0.44 -13.92 6.51
C GLU A 23 -0.79 -13.22 5.19
N PHE A 24 0.23 -12.71 4.50
CA PHE A 24 0.07 -11.88 3.30
C PHE A 24 -0.65 -12.57 2.13
N LEU A 25 -0.56 -13.91 2.03
CA LEU A 25 -1.11 -14.69 0.92
C LEU A 25 -2.36 -15.50 1.30
N SER A 26 -2.79 -15.49 2.56
CA SER A 26 -3.85 -16.39 3.04
C SER A 26 -5.26 -15.82 2.89
N SER A 27 -5.39 -14.53 2.61
CA SER A 27 -6.66 -13.88 2.35
C SER A 27 -6.63 -13.15 1.02
N PRO A 28 -7.68 -13.27 0.18
CA PRO A 28 -7.83 -12.47 -1.02
C PRO A 28 -7.72 -10.96 -0.75
N PHE A 29 -8.21 -10.50 0.40
CA PHE A 29 -8.12 -9.09 0.79
C PHE A 29 -6.66 -8.65 1.00
N ASN A 30 -5.85 -9.46 1.69
CA ASN A 30 -4.43 -9.16 1.93
C ASN A 30 -3.67 -9.09 0.60
N ILE A 31 -3.92 -10.01 -0.31
CA ILE A 31 -3.32 -9.99 -1.66
C ILE A 31 -3.67 -8.68 -2.39
N ILE A 32 -4.94 -8.25 -2.33
CA ILE A 32 -5.37 -7.01 -2.99
C ILE A 32 -4.64 -5.79 -2.40
N VAL A 33 -4.63 -5.65 -1.07
CA VAL A 33 -4.06 -4.49 -0.40
C VAL A 33 -2.54 -4.43 -0.54
N PHE A 34 -1.85 -5.57 -0.36
CA PHE A 34 -0.39 -5.60 -0.29
C PHE A 34 0.29 -5.81 -1.65
N ILE A 35 -0.41 -6.33 -2.66
CA ILE A 35 0.16 -6.60 -3.99
C ILE A 35 -0.54 -5.78 -5.07
N VAL A 36 -1.87 -5.86 -5.16
CA VAL A 36 -2.60 -5.21 -6.27
C VAL A 36 -2.56 -3.69 -6.16
N LEU A 37 -2.77 -3.14 -4.97
CA LEU A 37 -2.75 -1.69 -4.74
C LEU A 37 -1.41 -1.03 -5.11
N PRO A 38 -0.23 -1.50 -4.68
CA PRO A 38 1.04 -0.91 -5.10
C PRO A 38 1.30 -1.05 -6.61
N ILE A 39 0.90 -2.16 -7.24
CA ILE A 39 0.99 -2.31 -8.69
C ILE A 39 0.12 -1.27 -9.40
N LEU A 40 -1.12 -1.07 -8.94
CA LEU A 40 -2.01 -0.05 -9.50
C LEU A 40 -1.43 1.35 -9.34
N LEU A 41 -0.87 1.69 -8.18
CA LEU A 41 -0.20 2.98 -7.97
C LEU A 41 0.92 3.22 -8.98
N ILE A 42 1.75 2.22 -9.25
CA ILE A 42 2.83 2.30 -10.25
C ILE A 42 2.25 2.50 -11.66
N LEU A 43 1.22 1.72 -12.02
CA LEU A 43 0.58 1.84 -13.34
C LEU A 43 -0.05 3.23 -13.54
N PHE A 44 -0.78 3.74 -12.54
CA PHE A 44 -1.36 5.08 -12.58
C PHE A 44 -0.29 6.16 -12.66
N TYR A 45 0.81 6.02 -11.92
CA TYR A 45 1.92 6.96 -11.96
C TYR A 45 2.55 7.02 -13.37
N ILE A 46 2.80 5.86 -13.98
CA ILE A 46 3.36 5.77 -15.34
C ILE A 46 2.37 6.33 -16.37
N TRP A 47 1.07 6.07 -16.22
CA TRP A 47 0.06 6.63 -17.10
C TRP A 47 0.00 8.17 -16.99
N TRP A 48 0.02 8.70 -15.77
CA TRP A 48 -0.02 10.15 -15.52
C TRP A 48 1.18 10.89 -16.10
N ILE A 49 2.40 10.37 -15.91
CA ILE A 49 3.60 11.01 -16.46
C ILE A 49 3.62 11.01 -18.00
N ARG A 50 3.07 9.95 -18.63
CA ARG A 50 2.95 9.90 -20.09
C ARG A 50 1.96 10.94 -20.60
N LYS A 51 0.81 11.08 -19.94
CA LYS A 51 -0.21 12.07 -20.29
C LYS A 51 0.36 13.50 -20.22
N LYS A 52 1.04 13.85 -19.12
CA LYS A 52 1.67 15.17 -18.98
C LYS A 52 2.69 15.48 -20.07
N LYS A 53 3.44 14.48 -20.53
CA LYS A 53 4.41 14.65 -21.63
C LYS A 53 3.74 14.84 -22.98
N GLN A 54 2.53 14.32 -23.18
CA GLN A 54 1.77 14.54 -24.41
C GLN A 54 1.20 15.96 -24.45
N GLU A 55 0.57 16.39 -23.35
CA GLU A 55 0.05 17.76 -23.20
C GLU A 55 1.15 18.82 -23.48
N ALA A 56 2.35 18.64 -22.93
CA ALA A 56 3.46 19.57 -23.17
C ALA A 56 3.96 19.61 -24.63
N LYS A 57 3.84 18.50 -25.37
CA LYS A 57 4.23 18.45 -26.79
C LYS A 57 3.20 19.13 -27.67
N GLU A 58 1.92 18.90 -27.39
CA GLU A 58 0.81 19.53 -28.11
C GLU A 58 0.87 21.06 -27.99
N GLU A 59 1.15 21.59 -26.79
CA GLU A 59 1.35 23.03 -26.57
C GLU A 59 2.54 23.60 -27.37
N GLU A 60 3.64 22.86 -27.49
CA GLU A 60 4.82 23.30 -28.26
C GLU A 60 4.55 23.30 -29.78
N GLU A 61 3.82 22.31 -30.29
CA GLU A 61 3.39 22.24 -31.69
C GLU A 61 2.42 23.37 -32.05
N GLU A 62 1.47 23.69 -31.16
CA GLU A 62 0.56 24.82 -31.35
C GLU A 62 1.29 26.17 -31.35
N ARG A 63 2.28 26.37 -30.47
CA ARG A 63 3.11 27.58 -30.45
C ARG A 63 3.86 27.76 -31.77
N LYS A 64 4.54 26.71 -32.26
CA LYS A 64 5.27 26.74 -33.54
C LYS A 64 4.38 26.99 -34.75
N LYS A 65 3.10 26.62 -34.68
CA LYS A 65 2.13 26.86 -35.74
C LYS A 65 1.63 28.32 -35.78
N ASN A 66 1.67 29.01 -34.64
CA ASN A 66 1.16 30.38 -34.49
C ASN A 66 2.26 31.46 -34.64
N GLU A 67 3.53 31.05 -34.77
CA GLU A 67 4.69 31.89 -35.12
C GLU A 67 4.93 31.92 -36.64
#